data_AF-F8KPY3-F1
#
_entry.id   AF-F8KPY3-F1
#
_cell.length_a   1.000
_cell.length_b   1.000
_cell.length_c   1.000
_cell.angle_alpha   90.00
_cell.angle_beta   90.00
_cell.angle_gamma   90.00
#
_symmetry.space_group_name_H-M   'P 1'
#
loop_
_entity.id
_entity.type
_entity.pdbx_description
1 polymer ?
#
loop_
_entity_poly.entity_id
_entity_poly.type
_entity_poly.pdbx_seq_one_letter_code
_entity_poly.pdbx_strand_id
1 'polypeptide(L)'
;MVELRVGKILGLLCFLVNVAWGLGCKTNPNYHWDAVLDVASDFAKKFKDNDQSTWGVQYVLEKSQAVVGGITYCGAVVRGYQAGKIINYNPSHGGPTAGLDLSFMCFGFSRGTKWYKGSCLMLNNESPLSIIDMEFKKDAVLLHLREDYQACADEADTIGRENGIDRAHFTFKPFKGRYVLTTLDVQNNDNPIDPVYRQKRDRMKIFMDTMEENILEDLVMRCEDKGYCKED
;
A
#
# COMPACT_ATOMS: atom_id res chain seq x y z
N MET A 1 -20.72 -46.76 26.02
CA MET A 1 -19.99 -45.63 26.62
C MET A 1 -19.33 -44.80 25.49
N VAL A 2 -20.13 -44.12 24.67
CA VAL A 2 -19.67 -43.41 23.44
C VAL A 2 -20.19 -41.95 23.37
N GLU A 3 -21.02 -41.52 24.32
CA GLU A 3 -21.70 -40.21 24.26
C GLU A 3 -20.81 -39.03 24.71
N LEU A 4 -19.76 -39.29 25.50
CA LEU A 4 -18.85 -38.24 26.01
C LEU A 4 -17.86 -37.68 24.97
N ARG A 5 -17.72 -38.33 23.81
CA ARG A 5 -16.76 -37.93 22.76
C ARG A 5 -17.35 -36.98 21.74
N VAL A 6 -18.63 -37.15 21.38
CA VAL A 6 -19.27 -36.33 20.34
C VAL A 6 -19.48 -34.89 20.80
N GLY A 7 -19.91 -34.68 22.05
CA GLY A 7 -20.12 -33.33 22.60
C GLY A 7 -18.84 -32.51 22.74
N LYS A 8 -17.70 -33.15 23.05
CA LYS A 8 -16.39 -32.48 23.11
C LYS A 8 -15.87 -32.11 21.72
N ILE A 9 -16.08 -32.96 20.73
CA ILE A 9 -15.71 -32.69 19.34
C ILE A 9 -16.59 -31.58 18.76
N LEU A 10 -17.91 -31.60 19.03
CA LEU A 10 -18.82 -30.51 18.64
C LEU A 10 -18.47 -29.20 19.35
N GLY A 11 -18.15 -29.23 20.65
CA GLY A 11 -17.74 -28.05 21.40
C GLY A 11 -16.44 -27.45 20.86
N LEU A 12 -15.46 -28.29 20.50
CA LEU A 12 -14.22 -27.87 19.86
C LEU A 12 -14.48 -27.30 18.46
N LEU A 13 -15.35 -27.92 17.66
CA LEU A 13 -15.74 -27.43 16.33
C LEU A 13 -16.49 -26.09 16.42
N CYS A 14 -17.42 -25.93 17.34
CA CYS A 14 -18.10 -24.66 17.59
C CYS A 14 -17.11 -23.59 18.06
N PHE A 15 -16.14 -23.93 18.91
CA PHE A 15 -15.08 -23.01 19.32
C PHE A 15 -14.18 -22.64 18.14
N LEU A 16 -13.75 -23.61 17.33
CA LEU A 16 -12.94 -23.37 16.13
C LEU A 16 -13.68 -22.55 15.08
N VAL A 17 -14.99 -22.77 14.90
CA VAL A 17 -15.83 -21.93 14.03
C VAL A 17 -15.95 -20.53 14.61
N ASN A 18 -16.18 -20.35 15.92
CA ASN A 18 -16.21 -19.02 16.53
C ASN A 18 -14.83 -18.33 16.56
N VAL A 19 -13.72 -19.07 16.57
CA VAL A 19 -12.37 -18.50 16.45
C VAL A 19 -12.04 -18.17 14.99
N ALA A 20 -12.47 -19.00 14.05
CA ALA A 20 -12.30 -18.77 12.61
C ALA A 20 -13.22 -17.66 12.07
N TRP A 21 -14.38 -17.42 12.71
CA TRP A 21 -15.40 -16.47 12.25
C TRP A 21 -15.63 -15.27 13.19
N GLY A 22 -15.28 -15.36 14.47
CA GLY A 22 -15.71 -14.44 15.54
C GLY A 22 -14.79 -13.26 15.83
N LEU A 23 -13.76 -13.01 15.02
CA LEU A 23 -12.96 -11.79 15.10
C LEU A 23 -12.68 -11.24 13.69
N GLY A 24 -13.73 -11.14 12.88
CA GLY A 24 -13.66 -10.54 11.55
C GLY A 24 -13.52 -9.02 11.61
N CYS A 25 -12.93 -8.41 10.58
CA CYS A 25 -12.84 -6.95 10.50
C CYS A 25 -14.21 -6.26 10.49
N LYS A 26 -15.25 -6.94 9.97
CA LYS A 26 -16.64 -6.45 9.96
C LYS A 26 -17.24 -6.30 11.36
N THR A 27 -16.80 -7.08 12.34
CA THR A 27 -17.30 -7.02 13.73
C THR A 27 -16.45 -6.15 14.62
N ASN A 28 -15.33 -5.60 14.12
CA ASN A 28 -14.50 -4.67 14.87
C ASN A 28 -15.11 -3.27 14.78
N PRO A 29 -15.69 -2.73 15.88
CA PRO A 29 -16.30 -1.40 15.86
C PRO A 29 -15.27 -0.28 15.63
N ASN A 30 -13.97 -0.59 15.78
CA ASN A 30 -12.87 0.34 15.59
C ASN A 30 -12.11 0.12 14.27
N TYR A 31 -12.63 -0.72 13.37
CA TYR A 31 -12.11 -0.83 12.01
C TYR A 31 -12.71 0.28 11.14
N HIS A 32 -11.91 1.33 10.91
CA HIS A 32 -12.32 2.54 10.24
C HIS A 32 -11.76 2.61 8.82
N TRP A 33 -12.20 1.71 7.93
CA TRP A 33 -11.81 1.79 6.52
C TRP A 33 -12.34 3.08 5.86
N ASP A 34 -13.47 3.59 6.35
CA ASP A 34 -14.04 4.89 6.02
C ASP A 34 -13.06 6.03 6.34
N ALA A 35 -12.34 5.96 7.46
CA ALA A 35 -11.32 6.96 7.78
C ALA A 35 -10.16 6.97 6.78
N VAL A 36 -9.80 5.83 6.16
CA VAL A 36 -8.80 5.80 5.08
C VAL A 36 -9.36 6.45 3.81
N LEU A 37 -10.64 6.23 3.51
CA LEU A 37 -11.32 6.85 2.38
C LEU A 37 -11.44 8.37 2.55
N ASP A 38 -11.75 8.85 3.76
CA ASP A 38 -11.80 10.28 4.08
C ASP A 38 -10.42 10.93 3.91
N VAL A 39 -9.37 10.28 4.43
CA VAL A 39 -7.99 10.74 4.25
C VAL A 39 -7.60 10.76 2.76
N ALA A 40 -8.00 9.76 1.98
CA ALA A 40 -7.80 9.73 0.54
C ALA A 40 -8.56 10.86 -0.18
N SER A 41 -9.79 11.14 0.23
CA SER A 41 -10.60 12.23 -0.33
C SER A 41 -10.00 13.59 -0.03
N ASP A 42 -9.50 13.80 1.19
CA ASP A 42 -8.82 15.03 1.58
C ASP A 42 -7.48 15.20 0.85
N PHE A 43 -6.73 14.10 0.70
CA PHE A 43 -5.49 14.10 -0.08
C PHE A 43 -5.76 14.46 -1.55
N ALA A 44 -6.82 13.89 -2.14
CA ALA A 44 -7.23 14.18 -3.50
C ALA A 44 -7.55 15.66 -3.76
N LYS A 45 -8.02 16.41 -2.75
CA LYS A 45 -8.33 17.84 -2.89
C LYS A 45 -7.10 18.68 -3.22
N LYS A 46 -5.88 18.23 -2.88
CA LYS A 46 -4.64 18.91 -3.24
C LYS A 46 -4.41 19.01 -4.75
N PHE A 47 -5.01 18.11 -5.53
CA PHE A 47 -4.82 18.03 -6.99
C PHE A 47 -5.89 18.79 -7.79
N LYS A 48 -6.92 19.34 -7.12
CA LYS A 48 -8.09 19.96 -7.78
C LYS A 48 -7.77 21.17 -8.66
N ASP A 49 -6.62 21.81 -8.49
CA ASP A 49 -6.24 22.99 -9.28
C ASP A 49 -5.71 22.63 -10.69
N ASN A 50 -5.44 21.35 -10.97
CA ASN A 50 -4.87 20.89 -12.27
C ASN A 50 -5.84 20.09 -13.15
N ASP A 51 -7.05 19.79 -12.69
CA ASP A 51 -7.90 18.78 -13.32
C ASP A 51 -8.89 19.42 -14.31
N GLN A 52 -8.60 19.30 -15.62
CA GLN A 52 -9.51 19.71 -16.71
C GLN A 52 -10.65 18.69 -16.96
N SER A 53 -10.74 17.64 -16.15
CA SER A 53 -11.69 16.55 -16.35
C SER A 53 -13.02 16.79 -15.62
N THR A 54 -14.14 16.45 -16.27
CA THR A 54 -15.48 16.45 -15.66
C THR A 54 -15.69 15.35 -14.63
N TRP A 55 -14.71 14.46 -14.42
CA TRP A 55 -14.83 13.25 -13.62
C TRP A 55 -13.81 13.30 -12.48
N GLY A 56 -14.27 13.52 -11.25
CA GLY A 56 -13.38 13.55 -10.08
C GLY A 56 -12.67 12.22 -9.82
N VAL A 57 -11.68 12.25 -8.93
CA VAL A 57 -10.86 11.08 -8.53
C VAL A 57 -11.73 9.86 -8.21
N GLN A 58 -11.37 8.72 -8.80
CA GLN A 58 -11.98 7.43 -8.52
C GLN A 58 -11.17 6.69 -7.46
N TYR A 59 -11.85 5.94 -6.58
CA TYR A 59 -11.20 5.26 -5.46
C TYR A 59 -11.43 3.76 -5.52
N VAL A 60 -10.39 2.98 -5.26
CA VAL A 60 -10.45 1.53 -5.06
C VAL A 60 -10.01 1.22 -3.64
N LEU A 61 -10.88 0.54 -2.89
CA LEU A 61 -10.62 0.13 -1.51
C LEU A 61 -10.24 -1.34 -1.45
N GLU A 62 -9.08 -1.61 -0.89
CA GLU A 62 -8.56 -2.95 -0.59
C GLU A 62 -8.48 -3.16 0.92
N LYS A 63 -8.80 -4.37 1.36
CA LYS A 63 -8.87 -4.73 2.77
C LYS A 63 -8.04 -5.98 3.02
N SER A 64 -7.21 -5.94 4.04
CA SER A 64 -6.38 -7.08 4.47
C SER A 64 -6.75 -7.48 5.89
N GLN A 65 -6.74 -8.77 6.20
CA GLN A 65 -7.03 -9.28 7.54
C GLN A 65 -6.07 -10.41 7.90
N ALA A 66 -5.59 -10.41 9.15
CA ALA A 66 -4.84 -11.54 9.71
C ALA A 66 -5.09 -11.66 11.22
N VAL A 67 -4.87 -12.86 11.77
CA VAL A 67 -4.80 -13.08 13.22
C VAL A 67 -3.37 -13.48 13.57
N VAL A 68 -2.67 -12.64 14.33
CA VAL A 68 -1.27 -12.85 14.68
C VAL A 68 -1.12 -12.85 16.20
N GLY A 69 -0.64 -13.96 16.75
CA GLY A 69 -0.50 -14.11 18.20
C GLY A 69 -1.83 -13.94 18.96
N GLY A 70 -2.96 -14.32 18.35
CA GLY A 70 -4.30 -14.18 18.93
C GLY A 70 -4.90 -12.77 18.84
N ILE A 71 -4.21 -11.82 18.19
CA ILE A 71 -4.71 -10.46 17.96
C ILE A 71 -5.15 -10.34 16.50
N THR A 72 -6.36 -9.86 16.26
CA THR A 72 -6.85 -9.54 14.91
C THR A 72 -6.25 -8.22 14.41
N TYR A 73 -5.77 -8.25 13.18
CA TYR A 73 -5.32 -7.10 12.41
C TYR A 73 -6.24 -6.90 11.22
N CYS A 74 -6.59 -5.65 10.94
CA CYS A 74 -7.44 -5.27 9.81
C CYS A 74 -6.86 -4.05 9.11
N GLY A 75 -6.33 -4.24 7.92
CA GLY A 75 -5.79 -3.20 7.07
C GLY A 75 -6.83 -2.64 6.10
N ALA A 76 -6.62 -1.41 5.70
CA ALA A 76 -7.29 -0.81 4.56
C ALA A 76 -6.26 -0.02 3.76
N VAL A 77 -6.33 -0.16 2.44
CA VAL A 77 -5.60 0.62 1.46
C VAL A 77 -6.63 1.21 0.50
N VAL A 78 -6.56 2.51 0.25
CA VAL A 78 -7.37 3.19 -0.75
C VAL A 78 -6.44 3.70 -1.83
N ARG A 79 -6.60 3.21 -3.06
CA ARG A 79 -5.95 3.76 -4.26
C ARG A 79 -6.83 4.82 -4.89
N GLY A 80 -6.22 5.95 -5.27
CA GLY A 80 -6.87 7.02 -6.02
C GLY A 80 -6.37 7.06 -7.46
N TYR A 81 -7.30 7.14 -8.40
CA TYR A 81 -7.07 7.27 -9.84
C TYR A 81 -7.60 8.62 -10.30
N GLN A 82 -6.74 9.42 -10.92
CA GLN A 82 -7.11 10.71 -11.49
C GLN A 82 -7.31 10.57 -13.00
N ALA A 83 -8.02 11.54 -13.59
CA ALA A 83 -8.04 11.64 -15.04
C ALA A 83 -6.64 12.04 -15.51
N GLY A 84 -6.03 11.17 -16.31
CA GLY A 84 -4.76 11.42 -16.96
C GLY A 84 -4.88 12.34 -18.16
N LYS A 85 -3.76 12.54 -18.86
CA LYS A 85 -3.73 13.34 -20.10
C LYS A 85 -4.73 12.78 -21.11
N ILE A 86 -5.40 13.69 -21.83
CA ILE A 86 -6.25 13.33 -22.96
C ILE A 86 -5.35 12.70 -24.04
N ILE A 87 -5.58 11.42 -24.33
CA ILE A 87 -4.93 10.73 -25.44
C ILE A 87 -5.84 10.86 -26.65
N ASN A 88 -5.40 11.62 -27.65
CA ASN A 88 -6.07 11.70 -28.95
C ASN A 88 -5.70 10.44 -29.75
N TYR A 89 -6.50 9.38 -29.61
CA TYR A 89 -6.50 8.32 -30.61
C TYR A 89 -7.04 8.90 -31.92
N ASN A 90 -6.31 8.64 -33.00
CA ASN A 90 -6.54 9.00 -34.40
C ASN A 90 -7.97 9.54 -34.72
N PRO A 91 -8.14 10.76 -35.26
CA PRO A 91 -9.42 11.46 -35.44
C PRO A 91 -10.48 10.76 -36.31
N SER A 92 -10.16 9.59 -36.88
CA SER A 92 -11.06 8.85 -37.75
C SER A 92 -12.04 7.92 -37.00
N HIS A 93 -11.75 7.46 -35.77
CA HIS A 93 -12.52 6.35 -35.16
C HIS A 93 -12.95 6.48 -33.68
N GLY A 94 -12.72 7.62 -33.03
CA GLY A 94 -13.21 7.83 -31.68
C GLY A 94 -12.67 9.15 -31.14
N GLY A 95 -13.52 9.90 -30.44
CA GLY A 95 -13.10 11.14 -29.81
C GLY A 95 -11.97 10.95 -28.79
N PRO A 96 -11.44 12.05 -28.23
CA PRO A 96 -10.44 12.01 -27.16
C PRO A 96 -10.87 11.04 -26.04
N THR A 97 -10.00 10.11 -25.67
CA THR A 97 -10.19 9.27 -24.49
C THR A 97 -9.24 9.76 -23.40
N ALA A 98 -9.79 10.14 -22.25
CA ALA A 98 -8.97 10.43 -21.08
C ALA A 98 -8.42 9.11 -20.55
N GLY A 99 -7.09 8.99 -20.46
CA GLY A 99 -6.49 7.93 -19.65
C GLY A 99 -6.88 8.14 -18.18
N LEU A 100 -6.87 7.10 -17.36
CA LEU A 100 -6.86 7.26 -15.91
C LEU A 100 -5.42 7.07 -15.46
N ASP A 101 -4.80 8.11 -14.91
CA ASP A 101 -3.45 8.01 -14.34
C ASP A 101 -3.57 7.58 -12.88
N LEU A 102 -2.90 6.49 -12.53
CA LEU A 102 -2.75 6.08 -11.13
C LEU A 102 -1.97 7.18 -10.39
N SER A 103 -2.51 7.66 -9.26
CA SER A 103 -1.94 8.87 -8.64
C SER A 103 -1.41 8.65 -7.23
N PHE A 104 -2.13 7.92 -6.38
CA PHE A 104 -1.74 7.78 -4.98
C PHE A 104 -2.39 6.57 -4.30
N MET A 105 -1.82 6.17 -3.16
CA MET A 105 -2.45 5.28 -2.20
C MET A 105 -2.47 5.89 -0.80
N CYS A 106 -3.50 5.61 -0.02
CA CYS A 106 -3.57 5.93 1.40
C CYS A 106 -3.84 4.66 2.20
N PHE A 107 -3.29 4.53 3.39
CA PHE A 107 -3.41 3.29 4.16
C PHE A 107 -3.58 3.51 5.67
N GLY A 108 -4.05 2.48 6.35
CA GLY A 108 -4.17 2.41 7.80
C GLY A 108 -4.59 1.03 8.25
N PHE A 109 -4.49 0.73 9.55
CA PHE A 109 -4.93 -0.55 10.07
C PHE A 109 -5.38 -0.49 11.53
N SER A 110 -6.22 -1.43 11.93
CA SER A 110 -6.50 -1.71 13.34
C SER A 110 -5.71 -2.90 13.84
N ARG A 111 -5.21 -2.85 15.08
CA ARG A 111 -4.71 -3.99 15.85
C ARG A 111 -5.60 -4.16 17.07
N GLY A 112 -6.36 -5.24 17.14
CA GLY A 112 -7.42 -5.40 18.12
C GLY A 112 -8.40 -4.23 18.03
N THR A 113 -8.61 -3.55 19.16
CA THR A 113 -9.55 -2.42 19.25
C THR A 113 -8.93 -1.07 18.89
N LYS A 114 -7.62 -0.99 18.59
CA LYS A 114 -6.95 0.29 18.35
C LYS A 114 -6.69 0.50 16.86
N TRP A 115 -7.14 1.64 16.35
CA TRP A 115 -6.82 2.13 15.01
C TRP A 115 -5.46 2.83 14.97
N TYR A 116 -4.72 2.59 13.90
CA TYR A 116 -3.44 3.20 13.57
C TYR A 116 -3.55 3.82 12.17
N LYS A 117 -3.59 5.15 12.14
CA LYS A 117 -3.58 5.93 10.91
C LYS A 117 -2.24 5.74 10.18
N GLY A 118 -2.27 5.51 8.88
CA GLY A 118 -1.09 5.58 8.02
C GLY A 118 -1.01 6.92 7.29
N SER A 119 -0.37 6.93 6.14
CA SER A 119 -0.18 8.13 5.31
C SER A 119 -0.67 7.89 3.88
N CYS A 120 -0.65 8.93 3.06
CA CYS A 120 -0.84 8.82 1.63
C CYS A 120 0.51 8.94 0.93
N LEU A 121 0.78 8.05 -0.02
CA LEU A 121 1.99 8.04 -0.85
C LEU A 121 1.60 8.24 -2.32
N MET A 122 2.41 8.98 -3.05
CA MET A 122 2.32 9.04 -4.51
C MET A 122 2.75 7.69 -5.09
N LEU A 123 2.06 7.28 -6.15
CA LEU A 123 2.34 6.07 -6.93
C LEU A 123 2.98 6.47 -8.26
N ASN A 124 3.68 5.53 -8.90
CA ASN A 124 4.23 5.79 -10.22
C ASN A 124 3.09 5.94 -11.24
N ASN A 125 2.98 7.14 -11.82
CA ASN A 125 1.95 7.48 -12.79
C ASN A 125 2.18 6.81 -14.16
N GLU A 126 3.39 6.34 -14.45
CA GLU A 126 3.72 5.61 -15.67
C GLU A 126 3.38 4.10 -15.56
N SER A 127 3.01 3.61 -14.38
CA SER A 127 2.68 2.21 -14.15
C SER A 127 1.20 1.90 -14.41
N PRO A 128 0.85 1.14 -15.47
CA PRO A 128 -0.53 0.72 -15.73
C PRO A 128 -1.09 -0.22 -14.66
N LEU A 129 -0.23 -0.85 -13.84
CA LEU A 129 -0.64 -1.74 -12.77
C LEU A 129 0.15 -1.45 -11.50
N SER A 130 -0.57 -1.28 -10.39
CA SER A 130 -0.01 -1.19 -9.04
C SER A 130 -0.75 -2.13 -8.10
N ILE A 131 0.00 -3.09 -7.54
CA ILE A 131 -0.48 -4.07 -6.57
C ILE A 131 0.04 -3.63 -5.20
N ILE A 132 -0.89 -3.51 -4.25
CA ILE A 132 -0.57 -3.05 -2.89
C ILE A 132 -1.09 -4.08 -1.91
N ASP A 133 -0.21 -4.61 -1.07
CA ASP A 133 -0.57 -5.58 -0.04
C ASP A 133 -0.10 -5.15 1.34
N MET A 134 -0.87 -5.50 2.36
CA MET A 134 -0.55 -5.23 3.75
C MET A 134 -0.45 -6.55 4.52
N GLU A 135 0.77 -6.90 4.90
CA GLU A 135 1.08 -8.10 5.68
C GLU A 135 1.24 -7.75 7.17
N PHE A 136 0.69 -8.60 8.04
CA PHE A 136 0.79 -8.43 9.49
C PHE A 136 1.68 -9.49 10.12
N LYS A 137 2.64 -9.05 10.95
CA LYS A 137 3.51 -9.88 11.77
C LYS A 137 3.38 -9.49 13.25
N LYS A 138 3.85 -10.35 14.15
CA LYS A 138 3.65 -10.19 15.61
C LYS A 138 4.08 -8.81 16.11
N ASP A 139 5.20 -8.31 15.60
CA ASP A 139 5.79 -7.02 15.99
C ASP A 139 6.13 -6.13 14.78
N ALA A 140 5.46 -6.34 13.65
CA ALA A 140 5.64 -5.52 12.46
C ALA A 140 4.40 -5.49 11.58
N VAL A 141 4.24 -4.41 10.83
CA VAL A 141 3.33 -4.32 9.69
C VAL A 141 4.18 -4.06 8.47
N LEU A 142 3.95 -4.82 7.41
CA LEU A 142 4.65 -4.68 6.15
C LEU A 142 3.67 -4.18 5.11
N LEU A 143 4.10 -3.19 4.34
CA LEU A 143 3.38 -2.69 3.18
C LEU A 143 4.21 -3.01 1.96
N HIS A 144 3.62 -3.76 1.04
CA HIS A 144 4.22 -4.20 -0.20
C HIS A 144 3.60 -3.41 -1.34
N LEU A 145 4.45 -2.76 -2.13
CA LEU A 145 4.09 -2.08 -3.35
C LEU A 145 4.79 -2.80 -4.50
N ARG A 146 4.05 -3.12 -5.55
CA ARG A 146 4.58 -3.59 -6.83
C ARG A 146 3.97 -2.75 -7.94
N GLU A 147 4.81 -2.14 -8.75
CA GLU A 147 4.42 -1.31 -9.87
C GLU A 147 5.02 -1.87 -11.15
N ASP A 148 4.16 -2.32 -12.05
CA ASP A 148 4.59 -2.83 -13.35
C ASP A 148 4.47 -1.69 -14.35
N TYR A 149 5.56 -1.37 -15.06
CA TYR A 149 5.58 -0.33 -16.10
C TYR A 149 5.91 -0.91 -17.46
N GLN A 150 5.27 -0.36 -18.49
CA GLN A 150 5.48 -0.75 -19.88
C GLN A 150 6.08 0.44 -20.63
N ALA A 151 7.25 0.25 -21.24
CA ALA A 151 7.75 1.25 -22.17
C ALA A 151 6.86 1.24 -23.41
N CYS A 152 6.27 2.38 -23.79
CA CYS A 152 5.50 2.48 -25.02
C CYS A 152 6.40 2.14 -26.23
N ALA A 153 5.88 1.31 -27.15
CA ALA A 153 6.61 0.80 -28.31
C ALA A 153 7.25 1.90 -29.19
N ASP A 154 6.66 3.09 -29.19
CA ASP A 154 7.04 4.22 -30.02
C ASP A 154 8.35 4.90 -29.53
N GLU A 155 8.71 4.72 -28.26
CA GLU A 155 9.96 5.21 -27.65
C GLU A 155 11.02 4.11 -27.49
N ALA A 156 10.61 2.84 -27.58
CA ALA A 156 11.46 1.66 -27.44
C ALA A 156 12.54 1.59 -28.54
N ASP A 157 12.23 2.06 -29.75
CA ASP A 157 13.17 2.07 -30.88
C ASP A 157 14.27 3.13 -30.77
N THR A 158 14.16 4.10 -29.86
CA THR A 158 15.10 5.22 -29.78
C THR A 158 15.96 5.23 -28.51
N ILE A 159 15.49 4.62 -27.40
CA ILE A 159 16.15 4.75 -26.09
C ILE A 159 16.36 3.40 -25.36
N GLY A 160 15.80 2.28 -25.85
CA GLY A 160 16.01 0.97 -25.20
C GLY A 160 15.46 0.90 -23.78
N ARG A 161 14.28 1.46 -23.53
CA ARG A 161 13.59 1.32 -22.23
C ARG A 161 12.89 -0.04 -22.17
N GLU A 162 13.40 -0.91 -21.32
CA GLU A 162 12.85 -2.23 -21.05
C GLU A 162 11.57 -2.13 -20.21
N ASN A 163 10.59 -3.01 -20.46
CA ASN A 163 9.49 -3.23 -19.53
C ASN A 163 10.06 -3.59 -18.15
N GLY A 164 9.42 -3.14 -17.10
CA GLY A 164 9.97 -3.34 -15.77
C GLY A 164 8.96 -3.51 -14.65
N ILE A 165 9.49 -3.95 -13.51
CA ILE A 165 8.74 -4.19 -12.28
C ILE A 165 9.52 -3.56 -11.15
N ASP A 166 8.95 -2.52 -10.56
CA ASP A 166 9.47 -1.91 -9.34
C ASP A 166 8.74 -2.49 -8.13
N ARG A 167 9.48 -2.81 -7.07
CA ARG A 167 8.93 -3.28 -5.80
C ARG A 167 9.46 -2.44 -4.67
N ALA A 168 8.59 -2.06 -3.75
CA ALA A 168 8.97 -1.40 -2.51
C ALA A 168 8.33 -2.11 -1.31
N HIS A 169 9.13 -2.39 -0.29
CA HIS A 169 8.72 -3.08 0.92
C HIS A 169 9.00 -2.19 2.13
N PHE A 170 7.94 -1.63 2.72
CA PHE A 170 8.03 -0.83 3.94
C PHE A 170 7.83 -1.74 5.14
N THR A 171 8.74 -1.72 6.11
CA THR A 171 8.55 -2.39 7.40
C THR A 171 8.34 -1.37 8.51
N PHE A 172 7.18 -1.44 9.16
CA PHE A 172 6.83 -0.62 10.30
C PHE A 172 6.83 -1.43 11.59
N LYS A 173 7.41 -0.89 12.66
CA LYS A 173 7.40 -1.52 13.99
C LYS A 173 6.79 -0.60 15.04
N PRO A 174 6.16 -1.16 16.10
CA PRO A 174 5.60 -0.36 17.16
C PRO A 174 6.71 0.37 17.95
N PHE A 175 6.53 1.67 18.15
CA PHE A 175 7.40 2.51 18.97
C PHE A 175 6.54 3.50 19.77
N LYS A 176 6.55 3.37 21.11
CA LYS A 176 5.84 4.27 22.03
C LYS A 176 4.37 4.56 21.64
N GLY A 177 3.63 3.51 21.26
CA GLY A 177 2.21 3.62 20.93
C GLY A 177 1.89 4.10 19.51
N ARG A 178 2.91 4.39 18.68
CA ARG A 178 2.84 4.66 17.24
C ARG A 178 3.58 3.58 16.46
N TYR A 179 3.53 3.63 15.13
CA TYR A 179 4.34 2.79 14.25
C TYR A 179 5.39 3.64 13.54
N VAL A 180 6.63 3.14 13.48
CA VAL A 180 7.77 3.82 12.87
C VAL A 180 8.33 2.96 11.75
N LEU A 181 8.69 3.57 10.63
CA LEU A 181 9.41 2.93 9.55
C LEU A 181 10.79 2.52 10.09
N THR A 182 11.12 1.23 10.00
CA THR A 182 12.43 0.71 10.37
C THR A 182 13.29 0.38 9.16
N THR A 183 12.63 0.01 8.06
CA THR A 183 13.23 -0.59 6.87
C THR A 183 12.42 -0.17 5.65
N LEU A 184 13.09 0.28 4.60
CA LEU A 184 12.56 0.35 3.23
C LEU A 184 13.53 -0.43 2.34
N ASP A 185 12.99 -1.39 1.62
CA ASP A 185 13.71 -2.20 0.65
C ASP A 185 13.09 -1.96 -0.72
N VAL A 186 13.91 -1.68 -1.74
CA VAL A 186 13.44 -1.38 -3.10
C VAL A 186 14.13 -2.32 -4.09
N GLN A 187 13.39 -2.75 -5.10
CA GLN A 187 13.89 -3.61 -6.17
C GLN A 187 13.39 -3.08 -7.51
N ASN A 188 14.31 -2.85 -8.44
CA ASN A 188 13.96 -2.47 -9.80
C ASN A 188 14.30 -3.63 -10.74
N ASN A 189 13.30 -4.18 -11.42
CA ASN A 189 13.43 -5.33 -12.33
C ASN A 189 13.99 -6.58 -11.63
N ASP A 190 14.96 -7.23 -12.29
CA ASP A 190 15.66 -8.44 -11.81
C ASP A 190 16.87 -8.10 -10.92
N ASN A 191 17.09 -6.83 -10.59
CA ASN A 191 18.17 -6.46 -9.67
C ASN A 191 17.89 -7.00 -8.27
N PRO A 192 18.93 -7.21 -7.44
CA PRO A 192 18.74 -7.55 -6.05
C PRO A 192 17.93 -6.45 -5.33
N ILE A 193 17.21 -6.86 -4.27
CA ILE A 193 16.51 -5.93 -3.41
C ILE A 193 17.55 -5.11 -2.64
N ASP A 194 17.62 -3.80 -2.91
CA ASP A 194 18.55 -2.89 -2.26
C ASP A 194 17.92 -2.26 -1.00
N PRO A 195 18.64 -2.26 0.13
CA PRO A 195 18.21 -1.62 1.35
C PRO A 195 18.33 -0.10 1.27
N VAL A 196 17.24 0.57 0.91
CA VAL A 196 17.21 2.03 0.72
C VAL A 196 17.16 2.81 2.04
N TYR A 197 16.54 2.25 3.08
CA TYR A 197 16.51 2.87 4.40
C TYR A 197 16.63 1.86 5.52
N ARG A 198 17.42 2.23 6.55
CA ARG A 198 17.58 1.50 7.81
C ARG A 198 17.62 2.49 8.96
N GLN A 199 16.58 2.53 9.80
CA GLN A 199 16.49 3.48 10.91
C GLN A 199 17.72 3.50 11.83
N LYS A 200 18.33 2.34 12.11
CA LYS A 200 19.51 2.25 12.98
C LYS A 200 20.72 3.02 12.42
N ARG A 201 20.85 3.08 11.09
CA ARG A 201 21.93 3.77 10.39
C ARG A 201 21.70 5.28 10.40
N ASP A 202 20.50 5.71 10.01
CA ASP A 202 20.22 7.14 9.81
C ASP A 202 19.78 7.89 11.08
N ARG A 203 19.40 7.17 12.14
CA ARG A 203 18.86 7.71 13.41
C ARG A 203 17.58 8.54 13.28
N MET A 204 17.12 8.85 12.06
CA MET A 204 15.86 9.51 11.79
C MET A 204 14.70 8.58 12.11
N LYS A 205 13.61 9.13 12.65
CA LYS A 205 12.38 8.39 12.94
C LYS A 205 11.27 8.90 12.03
N ILE A 206 10.94 8.11 11.03
CA ILE A 206 9.82 8.38 10.12
C ILE A 206 8.62 7.62 10.66
N PHE A 207 7.61 8.33 11.14
CA PHE A 207 6.40 7.71 11.68
C PHE A 207 5.38 7.46 10.58
N MET A 208 4.69 6.33 10.65
CA MET A 208 3.76 5.84 9.63
C MET A 208 2.58 6.80 9.37
N ASP A 209 2.14 7.55 10.38
CA ASP A 209 1.02 8.49 10.34
C ASP A 209 1.41 9.90 9.85
N THR A 210 2.70 10.13 9.59
CA THR A 210 3.25 11.42 9.17
C THR A 210 4.31 11.26 8.09
N MET A 211 4.19 10.24 7.24
CA MET A 211 5.06 10.09 6.08
C MET A 211 4.70 11.15 5.05
N GLU A 212 5.73 11.71 4.42
CA GLU A 212 5.55 12.59 3.27
C GLU A 212 5.11 11.78 2.06
N GLU A 213 4.41 12.43 1.13
CA GLU A 213 3.79 11.75 -0.02
C GLU A 213 4.81 11.17 -1.01
N ASN A 214 5.99 11.78 -1.12
CA ASN A 214 7.08 11.35 -2.02
C ASN A 214 8.20 10.62 -1.27
N ILE A 215 7.94 10.13 -0.05
CA ILE A 215 8.96 9.52 0.81
C ILE A 215 9.71 8.34 0.18
N LEU A 216 9.10 7.62 -0.76
CA LEU A 216 9.76 6.55 -1.49
C LEU A 216 10.90 7.12 -2.33
N GLU A 217 10.59 8.09 -3.20
CA GLU A 217 11.55 8.78 -4.06
C GLU A 217 12.61 9.51 -3.23
N ASP A 218 12.20 10.24 -2.19
CA ASP A 218 13.11 10.98 -1.32
C ASP A 218 14.16 10.09 -0.64
N LEU A 219 13.75 8.89 -0.20
CA LEU A 219 14.66 7.94 0.43
C LEU A 219 15.57 7.24 -0.59
N VAL A 220 15.07 6.93 -1.79
CA VAL A 220 15.87 6.40 -2.91
C VAL A 220 16.94 7.40 -3.31
N MET A 221 16.57 8.64 -3.64
CA MET A 221 17.51 9.71 -4.01
C MET A 221 18.56 9.93 -2.93
N ARG A 222 18.14 10.00 -1.66
CA ARG A 222 19.07 10.17 -0.54
C ARG A 222 20.05 9.00 -0.40
N CYS A 223 19.59 7.79 -0.71
CA CYS A 223 20.42 6.60 -0.66
C CYS A 223 21.49 6.63 -1.77
N GLU A 224 21.10 7.00 -2.98
CA GLU A 224 21.97 7.19 -4.15
C GLU A 224 23.01 8.29 -3.89
N ASP A 225 22.56 9.48 -3.48
CA ASP A 225 23.40 10.65 -3.19
C ASP A 225 24.47 10.37 -2.14
N LYS A 226 24.14 9.57 -1.13
CA LYS A 226 25.05 9.26 -0.02
C LYS A 226 25.85 7.98 -0.24
N GLY A 227 25.60 7.23 -1.32
CA GLY A 227 26.26 5.96 -1.63
C GLY A 227 26.02 4.87 -0.60
N TYR A 228 24.90 4.92 0.13
CA TYR A 228 24.62 4.03 1.26
C TYR A 228 23.75 2.80 0.90
N CYS A 229 23.33 2.65 -0.37
CA CYS A 229 22.41 1.58 -0.80
C CYS A 229 23.00 0.18 -0.83
N LYS A 230 24.31 0.06 -0.69
CA LYS A 230 24.98 -1.24 -0.60
C LYS A 230 25.25 -1.53 0.87
N GLU A 231 24.65 -2.60 1.40
CA GLU A 231 25.16 -3.23 2.62
C GLU A 231 26.59 -3.71 2.33
N ASP A 232 27.55 -3.39 3.21
CA ASP A 232 28.90 -3.97 3.20
C ASP A 232 28.83 -5.48 3.52
#